data_AF-A0A484GNW8-F1
#
_entry.id   AF-A0A484GNW8-F1
#
_cell.length_a   1.000
_cell.length_b   1.000
_cell.length_c   1.000
_cell.angle_alpha   90.00
_cell.angle_beta   90.00
_cell.angle_gamma   90.00
#
_symmetry.space_group_name_H-M   'P 1'
#
loop_
_entity.id
_entity.type
_entity.pdbx_description
1 polymer ?
#
loop_
_entity_poly.entity_id
_entity_poly.type
_entity_poly.pdbx_seq_one_letter_code
_entity_poly.pdbx_strand_id
1 'polypeptide(L)'
;VPPEVTLVQTENGTAVCKAAAGKPAAQISWTPEGDCVTEQKCHWGNGTVTVQSTCHWEGCRVPNVSCSVSHLTGNKSLSIELDQDKHLF
;
A
#
# COMPACT_ATOMS: atom_id res chain seq x y z
N VAL A 1 4.20 -0.77 -18.63
CA VAL A 1 4.56 0.54 -18.05
C VAL A 1 4.79 0.35 -16.56
N PRO A 2 5.96 0.71 -16.01
CA PRO A 2 6.23 0.56 -14.58
C PRO A 2 5.30 1.42 -13.73
N PRO A 3 4.75 0.91 -12.62
CA PRO A 3 3.96 1.72 -11.71
C PRO A 3 4.85 2.66 -10.89
N GLU A 4 4.34 3.85 -10.61
CA GLU A 4 4.88 4.70 -9.56
C GLU A 4 4.33 4.25 -8.21
N VAL A 5 5.21 4.04 -7.22
CA VAL A 5 4.83 3.46 -5.93
C VAL A 5 4.98 4.51 -4.84
N THR A 6 3.92 4.69 -4.05
CA THR A 6 3.91 5.56 -2.87
C THR A 6 3.37 4.80 -1.67
N LEU A 7 3.91 5.07 -0.49
CA LEU A 7 3.46 4.51 0.78
C LEU A 7 3.34 5.65 1.80
N VAL A 8 2.16 5.82 2.39
CA VAL A 8 1.88 6.88 3.37
C VAL A 8 1.08 6.33 4.55
N GLN A 9 1.35 6.86 5.74
CA GLN A 9 0.48 6.65 6.88
C GLN A 9 -0.77 7.54 6.76
N THR A 10 -1.91 7.03 7.21
CA THR A 10 -3.17 7.75 7.36
C THR A 10 -3.60 7.75 8.83
N GLU A 11 -4.67 8.48 9.16
CA GLU A 11 -5.22 8.55 10.53
C GLU A 11 -5.56 7.16 11.09
N ASN A 12 -5.51 6.99 12.42
CA ASN A 12 -5.87 5.76 13.12
C ASN A 12 -4.93 4.54 12.90
N GLY A 13 -3.62 4.78 12.72
CA GLY A 13 -2.64 3.69 12.60
C GLY A 13 -2.81 2.84 11.34
N THR A 14 -3.39 3.43 10.28
CA THR A 14 -3.56 2.79 8.97
C THR A 14 -2.47 3.25 8.00
N ALA A 15 -2.22 2.46 6.95
CA ALA A 15 -1.30 2.82 5.88
C ALA A 15 -1.91 2.57 4.50
N VAL A 16 -1.60 3.46 3.56
CA VAL A 16 -2.03 3.37 2.16
C VAL A 16 -0.81 3.18 1.27
N CYS A 17 -0.78 2.07 0.54
CA CYS A 17 0.16 1.84 -0.54
C CYS A 17 -0.54 1.97 -1.88
N LYS A 18 0.07 2.72 -2.80
CA LYS A 18 -0.48 2.98 -4.13
C LYS A 18 0.55 2.69 -5.19
N ALA A 19 0.15 1.89 -6.19
CA ALA A 19 0.89 1.60 -7.41
C ALA A 19 0.15 2.25 -8.59
N ALA A 20 0.56 3.45 -8.99
CA ALA A 20 -0.12 4.26 -9.98
C ALA A 20 0.33 3.96 -11.42
N ALA A 21 -0.62 4.00 -12.36
CA ALA A 21 -0.38 3.93 -13.79
C ALA A 21 0.40 2.69 -14.30
N GLY A 22 0.28 1.56 -13.59
CA GLY A 22 0.83 0.27 -14.03
C GLY A 22 0.14 -0.20 -15.31
N LYS A 23 0.91 -0.83 -16.21
CA LYS A 23 0.34 -1.56 -17.36
C LYS A 23 1.15 -2.85 -17.54
N PRO A 24 0.60 -4.03 -17.18
CA PRO A 24 -0.71 -4.27 -16.58
C PRO A 24 -0.79 -3.79 -15.10
N ALA A 25 -1.90 -4.09 -14.42
CA ALA A 25 -2.04 -3.82 -12.99
C ALA A 25 -0.92 -4.50 -12.19
N ALA A 26 -0.41 -3.80 -11.17
CA ALA A 26 0.53 -4.37 -10.21
C ALA A 26 -0.21 -5.12 -9.10
N GLN A 27 0.48 -5.99 -8.38
CA GLN A 27 -0.02 -6.63 -7.16
C GLN A 27 0.62 -5.98 -5.95
N ILE A 28 -0.15 -5.84 -4.87
CA ILE A 28 0.31 -5.27 -3.60
C ILE A 28 0.20 -6.36 -2.51
N SER A 29 1.24 -6.48 -1.70
CA SER A 29 1.26 -7.28 -0.47
C SER A 29 1.92 -6.49 0.67
N TRP A 30 1.67 -6.93 1.90
CA TRP A 30 2.10 -6.22 3.11
C TRP A 30 2.83 -7.14 4.08
N THR A 31 3.82 -6.56 4.76
CA THR A 31 4.56 -7.20 5.86
C THR A 31 4.69 -6.23 7.03
N PRO A 32 4.20 -6.56 8.24
CA PRO A 32 3.38 -7.73 8.55
C PRO A 32 2.03 -7.70 7.82
N GLU A 33 1.38 -8.86 7.72
CA GLU A 33 0.00 -8.94 7.24
C GLU A 33 -0.93 -8.16 8.18
N GLY A 34 -1.94 -7.50 7.61
CA GLY A 34 -2.95 -6.72 8.32
C GLY A 34 -4.32 -6.89 7.67
N ASP A 35 -5.34 -6.23 8.21
CA ASP A 35 -6.65 -6.16 7.56
C ASP A 35 -6.60 -5.12 6.43
N CYS A 36 -6.63 -5.60 5.20
CA CYS A 36 -6.27 -4.84 4.02
C CYS A 36 -7.39 -4.84 2.97
N VAL A 37 -7.79 -3.64 2.54
CA VAL A 37 -8.74 -3.45 1.44
C VAL A 37 -7.97 -2.97 0.22
N THR A 38 -8.11 -3.68 -0.90
CA THR A 38 -7.44 -3.34 -2.17
C THR A 38 -8.45 -2.96 -3.25
N GLU A 39 -8.23 -1.80 -3.85
CA GLU A 39 -9.05 -1.22 -4.91
C GLU A 39 -8.23 -1.01 -6.19
N GLN A 40 -8.90 -1.06 -7.34
CA GLN A 40 -8.28 -0.81 -8.64
C GLN A 40 -9.08 0.21 -9.44
N LYS A 41 -8.38 1.15 -10.07
CA LYS A 41 -8.93 2.13 -10.98
C LYS A 41 -8.31 1.99 -12.36
N CYS A 42 -9.14 1.62 -13.34
CA CYS A 42 -8.74 1.56 -14.74
C CYS A 42 -8.87 2.95 -15.39
N HIS A 43 -7.78 3.42 -16.00
CA HIS A 43 -7.75 4.66 -16.76
C HIS A 43 -7.83 4.34 -18.25
N TRP A 44 -9.07 4.20 -18.75
CA TRP A 44 -9.37 3.74 -20.12
C TRP A 44 -8.65 4.53 -21.22
N GLY A 45 -8.45 5.84 -21.04
CA GLY A 45 -7.75 6.69 -22.02
C GLY A 45 -6.28 6.32 -22.25
N ASN A 46 -5.59 5.85 -21.19
CA ASN A 46 -4.17 5.48 -21.26
C ASN A 46 -3.95 3.95 -21.16
N GLY A 47 -5.01 3.19 -20.88
CA GLY A 47 -4.97 1.75 -20.65
C GLY A 47 -4.10 1.35 -19.47
N THR A 48 -3.91 2.25 -18.50
CA THR A 48 -3.15 2.01 -17.28
C THR A 48 -4.10 1.75 -16.11
N VAL A 49 -3.61 1.06 -15.10
CA VAL A 49 -4.36 0.73 -13.88
C VAL A 49 -3.61 1.29 -12.68
N THR A 50 -4.35 1.94 -11.79
CA THR A 50 -3.87 2.31 -10.45
C THR A 50 -4.42 1.30 -9.46
N VAL A 51 -3.55 0.67 -8.69
CA VAL A 51 -3.93 -0.22 -7.58
C VAL A 51 -3.61 0.50 -6.28
N GLN A 52 -4.53 0.48 -5.33
CA GLN A 52 -4.36 1.06 -4.00
C GLN A 52 -4.78 0.04 -2.96
N SER A 53 -3.95 -0.16 -1.94
CA SER A 53 -4.23 -1.03 -0.81
C SER A 53 -4.14 -0.22 0.46
N THR A 54 -5.17 -0.29 1.29
CA THR A 54 -5.23 0.37 2.61
C THR A 54 -5.26 -0.71 3.66
N CYS A 55 -4.34 -0.67 4.61
CA CYS A 55 -4.22 -1.68 5.66
C CYS A 55 -4.30 -1.08 7.05
N HIS A 56 -4.87 -1.88 7.95
CA HIS A 56 -4.95 -1.65 9.37
C HIS A 56 -4.37 -2.84 10.14
N TRP A 57 -3.79 -2.58 11.31
CA TRP A 57 -3.25 -3.62 12.19
C TRP A 57 -3.85 -3.45 13.59
N GLU A 58 -4.79 -4.33 13.95
CA GLU A 58 -5.42 -4.35 15.28
C GLU A 58 -4.56 -5.08 16.33
N GLY A 59 -4.74 -4.72 17.60
CA GLY A 59 -4.36 -5.53 18.76
C GLY A 59 -2.90 -5.48 19.21
N CYS A 60 -1.94 -5.24 18.32
CA CYS A 60 -0.51 -5.15 18.67
C CYS A 60 0.13 -3.88 18.11
N ARG A 61 1.10 -3.33 18.86
CA ARG A 61 1.90 -2.22 18.36
C ARG A 61 2.76 -2.71 17.20
N VAL A 62 2.44 -2.29 15.97
CA VAL A 62 3.22 -2.61 14.77
C VAL A 62 4.09 -1.39 14.46
N PRO A 63 5.38 -1.41 14.81
CA PRO A 63 6.22 -0.22 14.72
C PRO A 63 6.60 0.12 13.28
N ASN A 64 6.65 -0.87 12.39
CA ASN A 64 7.04 -0.71 11.00
C ASN A 64 6.19 -1.60 10.10
N VAL A 65 5.80 -1.05 8.96
CA VAL A 65 5.09 -1.78 7.90
C VAL A 65 5.78 -1.57 6.57
N SER A 66 5.80 -2.64 5.77
CA SER A 66 6.33 -2.64 4.42
C SER A 66 5.25 -3.00 3.43
N CYS A 67 5.13 -2.19 2.37
CA CYS A 67 4.36 -2.52 1.18
C CYS A 67 5.31 -3.06 0.11
N SER A 68 4.99 -4.23 -0.44
CA SER A 68 5.67 -4.81 -1.60
C SER A 68 4.76 -4.78 -2.82
N VAL A 69 5.27 -4.22 -3.90
CA VAL A 69 4.59 -4.08 -5.19
C VAL A 69 5.28 -4.98 -6.21
N SER A 70 4.56 -5.98 -6.71
CA SER A 70 5.01 -6.87 -7.76
C SER A 70 4.46 -6.45 -9.11
N HIS A 71 5.34 -6.30 -10.09
CA HIS A 71 4.98 -5.92 -11.46
C HIS A 71 5.99 -6.51 -12.45
N LEU A 72 5.57 -6.74 -13.70
CA LEU A 72 6.43 -7.37 -14.71
C LEU A 72 7.69 -6.56 -15.06
N THR A 73 7.72 -5.27 -14.74
CA THR A 73 8.89 -4.41 -14.93
C THR A 73 9.82 -4.39 -13.71
N GLY A 74 9.55 -5.21 -12.70
CA GLY A 74 10.32 -5.30 -11.47
C GLY A 74 9.46 -5.10 -10.22
N ASN A 75 9.98 -5.61 -9.11
CA ASN A 75 9.38 -5.46 -7.78
C ASN A 75 9.91 -4.18 -7.11
N LYS A 76 9.07 -3.53 -6.32
CA LYS A 76 9.42 -2.36 -5.49
C LYS A 76 8.83 -2.55 -4.11
N SER A 77 9.59 -2.20 -3.07
CA SER A 77 9.07 -2.19 -1.70
C SER A 77 9.39 -0.87 -1.03
N LEU A 78 8.45 -0.37 -0.23
CA LEU A 78 8.59 0.80 0.62
C LEU A 78 8.24 0.40 2.05
N SER A 79 8.85 1.07 3.03
CA SER A 79 8.53 0.86 4.44
C SER A 79 8.37 2.17 5.17
N ILE A 80 7.49 2.20 6.16
CA ILE A 80 7.26 3.34 7.05
C ILE A 80 7.13 2.86 8.48
N GLU A 81 7.47 3.72 9.43
CA GLU A 81 7.08 3.53 10.82
C GLU A 81 5.65 4.03 11.03
N LEU A 82 4.83 3.25 11.73
CA LEU A 82 3.47 3.69 12.06
C LEU A 82 3.48 4.45 13.38
N ASP A 83 3.05 5.70 13.34
CA ASP A 83 2.66 6.41 14.54
C ASP A 83 1.25 5.96 14.96
N GLN A 84 1.18 4.84 15.69
CA GLN A 84 -0.06 4.41 16.30
C GLN A 84 -0.30 5.29 17.52
N ASP A 85 -1.27 6.20 17.39
CA ASP A 85 -1.64 7.20 18.39
C ASP A 85 -1.58 6.56 19.78
N LYS A 86 -0.69 7.08 20.63
CA LYS A 86 -0.60 6.65 22.02
C LYS A 86 -1.89 7.14 22.68
N HIS A 87 -2.90 6.28 22.76
CA HIS A 87 -3.93 6.41 23.78
C HIS A 87 -3.25 6.26 25.14
N LEU A 88 -2.62 7.34 25.59
CA LEU A 88 -2.42 7.65 26.99
C LEU A 88 -3.83 7.76 27.57
N PHE A 89 -4.27 6.77 28.35
CA PHE A 89 -4.97 6.91 29.64
C PHE A 89 -5.09 5.50 30.26
#